data_AF-A0A977LCI7-F1
#
_entry.id   AF-A0A977LCI7-F1
#
_cell.length_a   1.000
_cell.length_b   1.000
_cell.length_c   1.000
_cell.angle_alpha   90.00
_cell.angle_beta   90.00
_cell.angle_gamma   90.00
#
_symmetry.space_group_name_H-M   'P 1'
#
loop_
_entity.id
_entity.type
_entity.pdbx_description
1 polymer ?
#
loop_
_entity_poly.entity_id
_entity_poly.type
_entity_poly.pdbx_seq_one_letter_code
_entity_poly.pdbx_strand_id
1 'polypeptide(L)'
;MASIDLYKHKLLGRINCPSTYDFVYNSSTKDIGVYELLEDIPNSEDNFDGKTGDIIVGGGSGEAPALRITMPDCFDFFITDKDVDFQHHDELFKAFWTPTQSFKLCEGFKKIGWDINSPIEFWLTENICLTLINEVDKFKKFNSGQKLPTYLKWTA
;
A
#
# COMPACT_ATOMS: atom_id res chain seq x y z
N MET A 1 18.16 0.78 -7.95
CA MET A 1 17.04 1.66 -8.32
C MET A 1 15.78 1.03 -7.77
N ALA A 2 14.82 1.82 -7.32
CA ALA A 2 13.58 1.29 -6.77
C ALA A 2 12.63 0.89 -7.92
N SER A 3 11.86 -0.19 -7.75
CA SER A 3 11.07 -0.77 -8.84
C SER A 3 10.06 0.21 -9.43
N ILE A 4 9.47 1.10 -8.62
CA ILE A 4 8.49 2.08 -9.10
C ILE A 4 9.14 3.22 -9.91
N ASP A 5 10.43 3.52 -9.68
CA ASP A 5 11.14 4.62 -10.36
C ASP A 5 11.33 4.35 -11.86
N LEU A 6 11.12 3.10 -12.29
CA LEU A 6 11.16 2.68 -13.69
C LEU A 6 9.88 3.05 -14.45
N TYR A 7 8.81 3.40 -13.74
CA TYR A 7 7.48 3.65 -14.30
C TYR A 7 6.95 5.03 -13.89
N LYS A 8 6.09 5.62 -14.72
CA LYS A 8 5.39 6.87 -14.38
C LYS A 8 4.46 6.65 -13.21
N HIS A 9 4.66 7.45 -12.18
CA HIS A 9 3.86 7.39 -10.96
C HIS A 9 3.67 8.79 -10.38
N LYS A 10 2.69 8.92 -9.49
CA LYS A 10 2.39 10.15 -8.75
C LYS A 10 2.35 9.85 -7.26
N LEU A 11 3.14 10.58 -6.46
CA LEU A 11 3.01 10.54 -5.01
C LEU A 11 1.66 11.14 -4.58
N LEU A 12 0.89 10.36 -3.81
CA LEU A 12 -0.37 10.79 -3.21
C LEU A 12 -0.15 11.34 -1.80
N GLY A 13 0.79 10.76 -1.06
CA GLY A 13 1.17 11.15 0.29
C GLY A 13 2.03 10.07 0.93
N ARG A 14 2.15 10.10 2.25
CA ARG A 14 3.00 9.20 3.03
C ARG A 14 2.26 8.67 4.25
N ILE A 15 2.59 7.44 4.63
CA ILE A 15 2.18 6.84 5.90
C ILE A 15 3.40 6.61 6.78
N ASN A 16 3.22 6.65 8.10
CA ASN A 16 4.30 6.35 9.04
C ASN A 16 4.25 4.89 9.51
N CYS A 17 5.37 4.18 9.40
CA CYS A 17 5.59 2.86 10.01
C CYS A 17 6.65 2.99 11.11
N PRO A 18 6.28 3.00 12.40
CA PRO A 18 7.20 3.30 13.50
C PRO A 18 8.12 2.12 13.87
N SER A 19 8.74 1.49 12.86
CA SER A 19 9.71 0.43 13.04
C SER A 19 10.96 0.95 13.75
N THR A 20 11.54 0.16 14.66
CA THR A 20 12.87 0.48 15.21
C THR A 20 13.97 0.26 14.19
N TYR A 21 13.70 -0.49 13.12
CA TYR A 21 14.66 -0.78 12.07
C TYR A 21 14.60 0.27 10.97
N ASP A 22 15.72 0.49 10.31
CA ASP A 22 15.76 1.36 9.13
C ASP A 22 15.32 0.58 7.89
N PHE A 23 14.38 1.16 7.14
CA PHE A 23 13.93 0.63 5.86
C PHE A 23 14.95 0.88 4.76
N VAL A 24 15.60 2.04 4.81
CA VAL A 24 16.62 2.49 3.87
C VAL A 24 17.94 2.62 4.61
N TYR A 25 19.03 2.13 4.03
CA TYR A 25 20.37 2.31 4.60
C TYR A 25 20.69 3.80 4.77
N ASN A 26 21.10 4.22 5.98
CA ASN A 26 21.35 5.61 6.37
C ASN A 26 20.15 6.58 6.30
N SER A 27 18.91 6.08 6.30
CA SER A 27 17.74 6.92 6.51
C SER A 27 17.02 6.50 7.78
N SER A 28 16.84 7.47 8.69
CA SER A 28 15.99 7.32 9.86
C SER A 28 14.50 7.45 9.54
N THR A 29 14.16 7.76 8.27
CA THR A 29 12.76 7.94 7.87
C THR A 29 11.95 6.69 8.17
N LYS A 30 10.79 6.93 8.77
CA LYS A 30 9.76 5.93 9.04
C LYS A 30 8.55 6.14 8.13
N ASP A 31 8.65 7.11 7.23
CA ASP A 31 7.61 7.41 6.27
C ASP A 31 7.78 6.53 5.04
N ILE A 32 6.66 5.98 4.58
CA ILE A 32 6.54 5.14 3.39
C ILE A 32 5.67 5.90 2.40
N GLY A 33 6.16 6.10 1.19
CA GLY A 33 5.41 6.73 0.11
C GLY A 33 4.18 5.91 -0.29
N VAL A 34 3.10 6.60 -0.65
CA VAL A 34 1.92 5.99 -1.28
C VAL A 34 1.74 6.67 -2.63
N TYR A 35 1.78 5.87 -3.68
CA TYR A 35 1.85 6.31 -5.07
C TYR A 35 0.67 5.78 -5.87
N GLU A 36 0.30 6.50 -6.93
CA GLU A 36 -0.59 6.04 -8.00
C GLU A 36 0.26 5.73 -9.24
N LEU A 37 0.10 4.55 -9.83
CA LEU A 37 0.68 4.22 -11.13
C LEU A 37 -0.03 4.99 -12.24
N LEU A 38 0.73 5.62 -13.13
CA LEU A 38 0.23 6.40 -14.26
C LEU A 38 0.47 5.70 -15.61
N GLU A 39 1.08 4.52 -15.59
CA GLU A 39 1.21 3.64 -16.75
C GLU A 39 1.19 2.17 -16.32
N ASP A 40 0.86 1.30 -17.27
CA ASP A 40 0.85 -0.14 -17.05
C ASP A 40 2.27 -0.69 -16.98
N ILE A 41 2.47 -1.68 -16.10
CA ILE A 41 3.72 -2.44 -16.05
C ILE A 41 3.65 -3.52 -17.13
N PRO A 42 4.68 -3.65 -18.00
CA PRO A 42 4.68 -4.65 -19.05
C PRO A 42 4.55 -6.07 -18.48
N ASN A 43 3.75 -6.92 -19.12
CA ASN A 43 3.59 -8.34 -18.74
C ASN A 43 4.90 -9.16 -18.83
N SER A 44 5.97 -8.59 -19.38
CA SER A 44 7.30 -9.19 -19.42
C SER A 44 8.11 -8.94 -18.14
N GLU A 45 7.62 -8.14 -17.19
CA GLU A 45 8.25 -7.95 -15.89
C GLU A 45 7.83 -9.07 -14.92
N ASP A 46 8.80 -9.78 -14.38
CA ASP A 46 8.54 -10.95 -13.53
C ASP A 46 8.47 -10.59 -12.04
N ASN A 47 9.09 -9.48 -11.63
CA ASN A 47 9.31 -9.17 -10.20
C ASN A 47 8.39 -8.09 -9.66
N PHE A 48 7.63 -7.42 -10.53
CA PHE A 48 6.77 -6.31 -10.17
C PHE A 48 5.64 -6.25 -11.19
N ASP A 49 4.41 -6.06 -10.72
CA ASP A 49 3.24 -5.95 -11.60
C ASP A 49 2.32 -4.83 -11.14
N GLY A 50 1.46 -4.38 -12.05
CA GLY A 50 0.51 -3.30 -11.81
C GLY A 50 -0.05 -2.73 -13.09
N LYS A 51 -1.26 -2.20 -13.00
CA LYS A 51 -1.93 -1.47 -14.08
C LYS A 51 -2.07 0.01 -13.73
N THR A 52 -2.30 0.83 -14.74
CA THR A 52 -2.57 2.25 -14.58
C THR A 52 -3.71 2.47 -13.59
N GLY A 53 -3.46 3.33 -12.62
CA GLY A 53 -4.39 3.67 -11.54
C GLY A 53 -4.18 2.86 -10.26
N ASP A 54 -3.49 1.72 -10.29
CA ASP A 54 -3.18 0.95 -9.08
C ASP A 54 -2.37 1.77 -8.08
N ILE A 55 -2.52 1.43 -6.80
CA ILE A 55 -1.83 2.10 -5.70
C ILE A 55 -0.62 1.27 -5.29
N ILE A 56 0.53 1.92 -5.17
CA ILE A 56 1.76 1.31 -4.68
C ILE A 56 2.12 1.94 -3.34
N VAL A 57 2.28 1.11 -2.32
CA VAL A 57 2.72 1.50 -0.98
C VAL A 57 4.19 1.11 -0.86
N GLY A 58 5.06 2.10 -0.79
CA GLY A 58 6.50 1.95 -0.79
C GLY A 58 7.10 1.84 -2.19
N GLY A 59 8.25 1.17 -2.30
CA GLY A 59 8.91 0.89 -3.58
C GLY A 59 9.56 2.08 -4.29
N GLY A 60 9.60 3.26 -3.68
CA GLY A 60 10.30 4.46 -4.17
C GLY A 60 11.81 4.48 -3.84
N SER A 61 12.53 5.49 -4.33
CA SER A 61 13.99 5.61 -4.15
C SER A 61 14.45 5.47 -2.68
N GLY A 62 15.12 4.35 -2.39
CA GLY A 62 15.59 3.98 -1.06
C GLY A 62 14.63 3.06 -0.28
N GLU A 63 13.35 3.04 -0.62
CA GLU A 63 12.35 2.19 0.01
C GLU A 63 12.43 0.75 -0.51
N ALA A 64 12.47 -0.19 0.42
CA ALA A 64 12.76 -1.58 0.12
C ALA A 64 11.48 -2.45 -0.04
N PRO A 65 10.40 -2.26 0.75
CA PRO A 65 9.15 -2.99 0.50
C PRO A 65 8.21 -2.21 -0.44
N ALA A 66 7.56 -2.93 -1.37
CA ALA A 66 6.44 -2.43 -2.16
C ALA A 66 5.23 -3.35 -1.99
N LEU A 67 4.04 -2.77 -1.89
CA LEU A 67 2.74 -3.45 -1.90
C LEU A 67 1.87 -2.79 -2.97
N ARG A 68 1.38 -3.57 -3.94
CA ARG A 68 0.40 -3.11 -4.94
C ARG A 68 -1.01 -3.37 -4.41
N ILE A 69 -1.90 -2.42 -4.64
CA ILE A 69 -3.33 -2.48 -4.36
C ILE A 69 -4.08 -2.18 -5.67
N THR A 70 -4.88 -3.14 -6.12
CA THR A 70 -5.56 -3.12 -7.41
C THR A 70 -6.77 -2.19 -7.38
N MET A 71 -6.83 -1.29 -8.36
CA MET A 71 -8.00 -0.45 -8.58
C MET A 71 -8.99 -1.05 -9.60
N PRO A 72 -10.31 -0.86 -9.42
CA PRO A 72 -11.00 -0.38 -8.22
C PRO A 72 -11.26 -1.50 -7.18
N ASP A 73 -10.91 -2.74 -7.51
CA ASP A 73 -11.39 -3.97 -6.87
C ASP A 73 -11.10 -4.01 -5.37
N CYS A 74 -9.93 -3.54 -4.91
CA CYS A 74 -9.64 -3.47 -3.47
C CYS A 74 -10.58 -2.53 -2.71
N PHE A 75 -10.93 -1.38 -3.29
CA PHE A 75 -11.86 -0.46 -2.64
C PHE A 75 -13.26 -1.04 -2.63
N ASP A 76 -13.64 -1.71 -3.72
CA ASP A 76 -14.94 -2.33 -3.82
C ASP A 76 -15.10 -3.45 -2.78
N PHE A 77 -14.06 -4.26 -2.57
CA PHE A 77 -13.98 -5.33 -1.58
C PHE A 77 -13.92 -4.82 -0.13
N PHE A 78 -12.97 -3.93 0.21
CA PHE A 78 -12.74 -3.50 1.60
C PHE A 78 -13.67 -2.40 2.10
N ILE A 79 -14.17 -1.53 1.21
CA ILE A 79 -14.91 -0.31 1.62
C ILE A 79 -16.39 -0.41 1.30
N THR A 80 -16.72 -0.89 0.10
CA THR A 80 -18.12 -0.83 -0.38
C THR A 80 -18.90 -2.11 -0.15
N ASP A 81 -18.25 -3.18 0.33
CA ASP A 81 -18.83 -4.51 0.53
C ASP A 81 -19.50 -5.04 -0.75
N LYS A 82 -18.91 -4.72 -1.91
CA LYS A 82 -19.36 -5.26 -3.19
C LYS A 82 -18.78 -6.65 -3.36
N ASP A 83 -19.56 -7.50 -4.01
CA ASP A 83 -19.11 -8.81 -4.43
C ASP A 83 -18.09 -8.65 -5.57
N VAL A 84 -16.83 -8.98 -5.31
CA VAL A 84 -15.73 -8.92 -6.27
C VAL A 84 -15.31 -10.36 -6.58
N ASP A 85 -15.35 -10.72 -7.85
CA ASP A 85 -14.93 -12.05 -8.31
C ASP A 85 -13.40 -12.10 -8.45
N PHE A 86 -12.73 -12.82 -7.54
CA PHE A 86 -11.29 -13.09 -7.58
C PHE A 86 -11.02 -14.50 -7.04
N GLN A 87 -9.98 -15.16 -7.56
CA GLN A 87 -9.61 -16.51 -7.13
C GLN A 87 -8.54 -16.45 -6.04
N HIS A 88 -7.65 -15.46 -6.11
CA HIS A 88 -6.54 -15.28 -5.18
C HIS A 88 -6.45 -13.84 -4.68
N HIS A 89 -6.08 -13.65 -3.40
CA HIS A 89 -5.88 -12.31 -2.83
C HIS A 89 -4.82 -11.49 -3.58
N ASP A 90 -3.85 -12.16 -4.22
CA ASP A 90 -2.82 -11.53 -5.06
C ASP A 90 -3.40 -10.76 -6.27
N GLU A 91 -4.66 -11.01 -6.65
CA GLU A 91 -5.38 -10.23 -7.67
C GLU A 91 -5.85 -8.88 -7.11
N LEU A 92 -6.18 -8.82 -5.82
CA LEU A 92 -6.56 -7.60 -5.11
C LEU A 92 -5.33 -6.82 -4.64
N PHE A 93 -4.41 -7.47 -3.94
CA PHE A 93 -3.21 -6.84 -3.42
C PHE A 93 -2.04 -7.80 -3.45
N LYS A 94 -0.84 -7.31 -3.77
CA LYS A 94 0.35 -8.16 -3.90
C LYS A 94 1.57 -7.49 -3.31
N ALA A 95 2.23 -8.19 -2.40
CA ALA A 95 3.47 -7.73 -1.80
C ALA A 95 4.69 -8.19 -2.61
N PHE A 96 5.65 -7.28 -2.77
CA PHE A 96 6.94 -7.52 -3.44
C PHE A 96 8.10 -7.42 -2.46
N TRP A 97 7.83 -7.63 -1.17
CA TRP A 97 8.83 -7.55 -0.12
C TRP A 97 9.47 -8.90 0.19
N THR A 98 10.75 -8.87 0.53
CA THR A 98 11.51 -10.02 1.05
C THR A 98 11.13 -10.30 2.51
N PRO A 99 11.43 -11.51 3.04
CA PRO A 99 11.21 -11.84 4.45
C PRO A 99 11.88 -10.87 5.44
N THR A 100 13.01 -10.26 5.06
CA THR A 100 13.69 -9.27 5.91
C THR A 100 12.91 -7.95 5.97
N GLN A 101 12.33 -7.53 4.86
CA GLN A 101 11.55 -6.31 4.78
C GLN A 101 10.20 -6.48 5.49
N SER A 102 9.54 -7.63 5.31
CA SER A 102 8.30 -7.94 6.03
C SER A 102 8.51 -7.92 7.53
N PHE A 103 9.60 -8.51 8.04
CA PHE A 103 9.94 -8.46 9.46
C PHE A 103 10.02 -7.02 10.01
N LYS A 104 10.69 -6.11 9.29
CA LYS A 104 10.81 -4.70 9.72
C LYS A 104 9.46 -3.98 9.73
N LEU A 105 8.64 -4.19 8.69
CA LEU A 105 7.31 -3.60 8.58
C LEU A 105 6.38 -4.11 9.69
N CYS A 106 6.34 -5.43 9.88
CA CYS A 106 5.56 -6.10 10.92
C CYS A 106 5.91 -5.59 12.33
N GLU A 107 7.19 -5.38 12.64
CA GLU A 107 7.61 -4.80 13.91
C GLU A 107 7.07 -3.38 14.13
N GLY A 108 7.07 -2.55 13.09
CA GLY A 108 6.52 -1.20 13.15
C GLY A 108 5.00 -1.18 13.26
N PHE A 109 4.30 -1.91 12.38
CA PHE A 109 2.84 -1.89 12.32
C PHE A 109 2.17 -2.54 13.53
N LYS A 110 2.84 -3.50 14.18
CA LYS A 110 2.39 -4.05 15.47
C LYS A 110 2.20 -2.98 16.54
N LYS A 111 2.98 -1.89 16.51
CA LYS A 111 2.89 -0.79 17.50
C LYS A 111 1.67 0.11 17.31
N ILE A 112 1.04 0.07 16.13
CA ILE A 112 -0.08 0.93 15.79
C ILE A 112 -1.39 0.15 15.60
N GLY A 113 -1.40 -1.15 15.89
CA GLY A 113 -2.63 -1.95 15.98
C GLY A 113 -2.73 -3.15 15.05
N TRP A 114 -1.68 -3.48 14.29
CA TRP A 114 -1.66 -4.75 13.54
C TRP A 114 -1.57 -5.96 14.48
N ASP A 115 -2.47 -6.94 14.30
CA ASP A 115 -2.46 -8.22 15.00
C ASP A 115 -1.66 -9.26 14.21
N ILE A 116 -0.74 -9.95 14.90
CA ILE A 116 0.09 -11.02 14.34
C ILE A 116 -0.69 -12.21 13.79
N ASN A 117 -1.95 -12.37 14.21
CA ASN A 117 -2.85 -13.41 13.71
C ASN A 117 -3.52 -13.02 12.37
N SER A 118 -3.36 -11.77 11.92
CA SER A 118 -3.85 -11.27 10.64
C SER A 118 -2.71 -11.12 9.64
N PRO A 119 -2.87 -11.53 8.37
CA PRO A 119 -1.88 -11.25 7.33
C PRO A 119 -1.63 -9.74 7.22
N ILE A 120 -0.35 -9.33 7.23
CA ILE A 120 0.02 -7.91 7.22
C ILE A 120 -0.41 -7.24 5.91
N GLU A 121 -0.36 -7.95 4.80
CA GLU A 121 -0.80 -7.49 3.49
C GLU A 121 -2.27 -7.10 3.51
N PHE A 122 -3.11 -7.93 4.14
CA PHE A 122 -4.54 -7.70 4.26
C PHE A 122 -4.82 -6.46 5.13
N TRP A 123 -4.25 -6.43 6.34
CA TRP A 123 -4.43 -5.31 7.28
C TRP A 123 -3.94 -3.98 6.72
N LEU A 124 -2.77 -3.98 6.06
CA LEU A 124 -2.20 -2.76 5.49
C LEU A 124 -3.03 -2.28 4.29
N THR A 125 -3.49 -3.19 3.43
CA THR A 125 -4.34 -2.85 2.29
C THR A 125 -5.63 -2.18 2.72
N GLU A 126 -6.33 -2.78 3.70
CA GLU A 126 -7.55 -2.21 4.28
C GLU A 126 -7.29 -0.80 4.81
N ASN A 127 -6.26 -0.64 5.64
CA ASN A 127 -5.94 0.65 6.25
C ASN A 127 -5.51 1.72 5.23
N ILE A 128 -4.84 1.33 4.15
CA ILE A 128 -4.50 2.24 3.05
C ILE A 128 -5.76 2.66 2.30
N CYS A 129 -6.66 1.74 1.98
CA CYS A 129 -7.94 2.08 1.34
C CYS A 129 -8.73 3.08 2.20
N LEU A 130 -8.86 2.80 3.51
CA LEU A 130 -9.50 3.69 4.48
C LEU A 130 -8.84 5.06 4.56
N THR A 131 -7.51 5.11 4.54
CA THR A 131 -6.77 6.38 4.56
C THR A 131 -7.01 7.18 3.28
N LEU A 132 -6.97 6.54 2.12
CA LEU A 132 -7.15 7.22 0.84
C LEU A 132 -8.56 7.79 0.68
N ILE A 133 -9.62 7.05 1.08
CA ILE A 133 -10.99 7.58 1.01
C ILE A 133 -11.23 8.77 1.96
N ASN A 134 -10.47 8.85 3.04
CA ASN A 134 -10.60 9.92 4.04
C ASN A 134 -9.81 11.17 3.64
N GLU A 135 -8.61 10.98 3.09
CA GLU A 135 -7.61 12.05 2.94
C GLU A 135 -7.42 12.51 1.48
N VAL A 136 -7.82 11.73 0.48
CA VAL A 136 -7.57 12.03 -0.94
C VAL A 136 -8.88 12.14 -1.71
N ASP A 137 -9.19 13.34 -2.22
CA ASP A 137 -10.49 13.69 -2.82
C ASP A 137 -10.97 12.72 -3.91
N LYS A 138 -10.04 12.25 -4.76
CA LYS A 138 -10.34 11.30 -5.85
C LYS A 138 -10.98 10.00 -5.35
N PHE A 139 -10.62 9.53 -4.15
CA PHE A 139 -11.09 8.26 -3.60
C PHE A 139 -12.34 8.42 -2.71
N LYS A 140 -12.76 9.65 -2.39
CA LYS A 140 -13.99 9.89 -1.62
C LYS A 140 -15.24 9.31 -2.27
N LYS A 141 -15.23 9.08 -3.59
CA LYS A 141 -16.31 8.40 -4.31
C LYS A 141 -16.61 6.97 -3.84
N PHE A 142 -15.65 6.32 -3.17
CA PHE A 142 -15.83 4.99 -2.56
C PHE A 142 -16.37 5.08 -1.12
N ASN A 143 -16.37 6.27 -0.52
CA ASN A 143 -16.89 6.45 0.83
C ASN A 143 -18.42 6.52 0.81
N SER A 144 -19.08 5.64 1.57
CA SER A 144 -20.53 5.64 1.77
C SER A 144 -21.04 6.75 2.71
N GLY A 145 -20.15 7.62 3.21
CA GLY A 145 -20.48 8.82 3.99
C GLY A 145 -20.04 8.78 5.45
N GLN A 146 -19.31 7.75 5.89
CA GLN A 146 -18.76 7.67 7.24
C GLN A 146 -17.23 7.80 7.22
N LYS A 147 -16.69 8.61 8.14
CA LYS A 147 -15.24 8.67 8.39
C LYS A 147 -14.87 7.40 9.15
N LEU A 148 -14.30 6.44 8.45
CA LEU A 148 -13.87 5.19 9.06
C LEU A 148 -12.52 5.41 9.75
N PRO A 149 -12.31 4.88 10.97
CA PRO A 149 -11.05 5.05 11.68
C PRO A 149 -9.92 4.40 10.89
N THR A 150 -8.76 5.04 10.88
CA THR A 150 -7.53 4.49 10.31
C THR A 150 -6.43 4.56 11.37
N TYR A 151 -5.58 3.53 11.40
CA TYR A 151 -4.43 3.50 12.29
C TYR A 151 -3.20 4.22 11.71
N LEU A 152 -3.27 4.61 10.43
CA LEU A 152 -2.15 5.18 9.70
C LEU A 152 -2.13 6.69 9.83
N LYS A 153 -0.99 7.22 10.27
CA LYS A 153 -0.75 8.66 10.23
C LYS A 153 -0.41 9.09 8.81
N TRP A 154 -1.33 9.82 8.17
CA TRP A 154 -1.17 10.35 6.82
C TRP A 154 -0.48 11.70 6.79
N THR A 155 0.38 11.91 5.78
CA THR A 155 0.98 13.22 5.44
C THR A 155 0.92 13.41 3.92
N ALA A 156 0.22 14.46 3.46
CA ALA A 156 0.10 14.80 2.04
C ALA A 156 1.40 15.44 1.50
#